data_AF-A0A0W0ZQM0-F1
#
_entry.id   AF-A0A0W0ZQM0-F1
#
_cell.length_a   1.000
_cell.length_b   1.000
_cell.length_c   1.000
_cell.angle_alpha   90.00
_cell.angle_beta   90.00
_cell.angle_gamma   90.00
#
_symmetry.space_group_name_H-M   'P 1'
#
loop_
_entity.id
_entity.type
_entity.pdbx_description
1 polymer ?
#
loop_
_entity_poly.entity_id
_entity_poly.type
_entity_poly.pdbx_seq_one_letter_code
_entity_poly.pdbx_strand_id
1 'polypeptide(L)'
;MLYTINFLRLYAIIVLVIYDWHYFFSLCYKKGAGFTMQFVPFYINQECLYWAFFSIFATYLLLFFMTALARYVFSLILGKNKVGLMANILIVILITLLLHFLKLFLLVT
;
A
#
# COMPACT_ATOMS: atom_id res chain seq x y z
N MET A 1 2.25 14.06 20.46
CA MET A 1 3.13 13.80 19.29
C MET A 1 2.46 12.82 18.31
N LEU A 2 1.36 13.23 17.65
CA LEU A 2 0.59 12.40 16.70
C LEU A 2 0.89 12.71 15.22
N TYR A 3 1.83 13.64 14.96
CA TYR A 3 2.09 14.20 13.63
C TYR A 3 3.44 13.76 13.03
N THR A 4 3.90 12.55 13.35
CA THR A 4 5.10 12.01 12.68
C THR A 4 4.70 11.38 11.36
N ILE A 5 5.60 11.43 10.37
CA ILE A 5 5.36 10.82 9.05
C ILE A 5 5.00 9.33 9.13
N ASN A 6 5.46 8.64 10.18
CA ASN A 6 5.16 7.22 10.39
C ASN A 6 3.68 7.01 10.71
N PHE A 7 3.05 7.91 11.47
CA PHE A 7 1.60 7.87 11.69
C PHE A 7 0.82 8.12 10.40
N LEU A 8 1.26 9.06 9.56
CA LEU A 8 0.62 9.29 8.26
C LEU A 8 0.73 8.06 7.34
N ARG A 9 1.89 7.41 7.31
CA ARG A 9 2.10 6.17 6.54
C ARG A 9 1.18 5.04 7.04
N LEU A 10 1.05 4.91 8.37
CA LEU A 10 0.19 3.91 8.98
C LEU A 10 -1.29 4.18 8.69
N TYR A 11 -1.72 5.44 8.73
CA TYR A 11 -3.07 5.81 8.33
C TYR A 11 -3.33 5.54 6.84
N ALA A 12 -2.38 5.88 5.97
CA ALA A 12 -2.46 5.66 4.54
C ALA A 12 -2.60 4.17 4.17
N ILE A 13 -1.84 3.26 4.82
CA ILE A 13 -1.98 1.83 4.54
C ILE A 13 -3.33 1.30 5.03
N ILE A 14 -3.85 1.76 6.18
CA ILE A 14 -5.19 1.37 6.65
C ILE A 14 -6.25 1.81 5.64
N VAL A 15 -6.17 3.05 5.16
CA VAL A 15 -7.09 3.59 4.14
C VAL A 15 -7.00 2.75 2.86
N LEU A 16 -5.80 2.45 2.36
CA LEU A 16 -5.63 1.59 1.18
C LEU A 16 -6.26 0.22 1.38
N VAL A 17 -6.05 -0.42 2.53
CA VAL A 17 -6.61 -1.75 2.81
C VAL A 17 -8.15 -1.72 2.84
N ILE A 18 -8.75 -0.67 3.39
CA ILE A 18 -10.21 -0.51 3.44
C ILE A 18 -10.77 -0.27 2.03
N TYR A 19 -10.20 0.66 1.26
CA TYR A 19 -10.70 1.03 -0.06
C TYR A 19 -10.45 -0.04 -1.12
N ASP A 20 -9.31 -0.71 -1.06
CA ASP A 20 -8.91 -1.76 -2.00
C ASP A 20 -8.99 -3.16 -1.37
N TRP A 21 -9.96 -3.39 -0.48
CA TRP A 21 -10.13 -4.68 0.20
C TRP A 21 -10.11 -5.86 -0.79
N HIS A 22 -10.85 -5.73 -1.90
CA HIS A 22 -10.91 -6.78 -2.92
C HIS A 22 -9.55 -7.09 -3.58
N TYR A 23 -8.62 -6.13 -3.61
CA TYR A 23 -7.28 -6.34 -4.13
C TYR A 23 -6.42 -7.11 -3.13
N PHE A 24 -6.36 -6.66 -1.88
CA PHE A 24 -5.56 -7.31 -0.83
C PHE A 24 -6.05 -8.71 -0.49
N PHE A 25 -7.36 -8.95 -0.60
CA PHE A 25 -7.98 -10.25 -0.35
C PHE A 25 -8.42 -10.96 -1.63
N SER A 26 -7.86 -10.62 -2.79
CA SER A 26 -8.23 -11.21 -4.09
C SER A 26 -8.13 -12.75 -4.09
N LEU A 27 -7.12 -13.30 -3.42
CA LEU A 27 -6.93 -14.75 -3.28
C LEU A 27 -7.95 -15.43 -2.37
N CYS A 28 -8.71 -14.69 -1.53
CA CYS A 28 -9.81 -15.23 -0.74
C CYS A 28 -11.08 -15.46 -1.58
N TYR A 29 -11.09 -14.98 -2.82
CA TYR A 29 -12.15 -15.22 -3.81
C TYR A 29 -11.78 -16.31 -4.82
N LYS A 30 -10.58 -16.89 -4.73
CA LYS A 30 -10.10 -17.91 -5.66
C LYS A 30 -9.74 -19.20 -4.91
N LYS A 31 -10.16 -20.34 -5.44
CA LYS A 31 -9.85 -21.67 -4.90
C LYS A 31 -9.15 -22.50 -5.97
N GLY A 32 -8.09 -23.22 -5.60
CA GLY A 32 -7.23 -23.97 -6.52
C GLY A 32 -6.10 -23.12 -7.11
N ALA A 33 -5.19 -23.76 -7.87
CA ALA A 33 -4.03 -23.12 -8.48
C ALA A 33 -3.95 -23.46 -9.98
N GLY A 34 -3.48 -22.51 -10.80
CA GLY A 34 -3.29 -22.73 -12.23
C GLY A 34 -4.61 -23.01 -12.97
N PHE A 35 -4.66 -24.08 -13.77
CA PHE A 35 -5.81 -24.42 -14.61
C PHE A 35 -7.06 -24.86 -13.84
N THR A 36 -6.97 -25.16 -12.54
CA THR A 36 -8.11 -25.56 -11.71
C THR A 36 -8.67 -24.40 -10.87
N MET A 37 -8.33 -23.15 -11.21
CA MET A 37 -8.75 -21.98 -10.44
C MET A 37 -10.26 -21.73 -10.61
N GLN A 38 -10.99 -21.75 -9.49
CA GLN A 38 -12.43 -21.47 -9.45
C GLN A 38 -12.68 -20.24 -8.59
N PHE A 39 -13.59 -19.37 -9.05
CA PHE A 39 -14.07 -18.25 -8.26
C PHE A 39 -15.11 -18.75 -7.25
N VAL A 40 -14.91 -18.40 -5.99
CA VAL A 40 -15.77 -18.81 -4.87
C VAL A 40 -16.21 -17.60 -4.06
N PRO A 41 -17.36 -17.68 -3.37
CA PRO A 41 -17.73 -16.68 -2.38
C PRO A 41 -16.62 -16.55 -1.33
N PHE A 42 -16.45 -15.33 -0.81
CA PHE A 42 -15.36 -14.96 0.08
C PHE A 42 -15.17 -15.99 1.21
N TYR A 43 -14.01 -16.65 1.21
CA TYR A 43 -13.66 -17.64 2.23
C TYR A 43 -12.24 -17.40 2.72
N ILE A 44 -12.09 -17.31 4.04
CA ILE A 44 -10.79 -17.10 4.67
C ILE A 44 -10.12 -18.46 4.85
N ASN A 45 -9.08 -18.72 4.07
CA ASN A 45 -8.16 -19.82 4.27
C ASN A 45 -6.77 -19.30 4.69
N GLN A 46 -5.94 -20.21 5.21
CA GLN A 46 -4.61 -19.85 5.71
C GLN A 46 -3.71 -19.28 4.60
N GLU A 47 -3.78 -19.84 3.39
CA GLU A 47 -3.02 -19.38 2.23
C GLU A 47 -3.39 -17.95 1.82
N CYS A 48 -4.68 -17.63 1.73
CA CYS A 48 -5.13 -16.26 1.43
C CYS A 48 -4.65 -15.29 2.49
N LEU A 49 -4.74 -15.63 3.78
CA LEU A 49 -4.25 -14.74 4.83
C LEU A 49 -2.76 -14.44 4.66
N TYR A 50 -1.92 -15.45 4.41
CA TYR A 50 -0.49 -15.22 4.16
C TYR A 50 -0.24 -14.30 2.98
N TRP A 51 -0.95 -14.50 1.86
CA TRP A 51 -0.80 -13.64 0.69
C TRP A 51 -1.35 -12.22 0.91
N ALA A 52 -2.46 -12.09 1.63
CA ALA A 52 -3.01 -10.78 2.02
C ALA A 52 -2.00 -10.03 2.89
N PHE A 53 -1.47 -10.66 3.94
CA PHE A 53 -0.43 -10.06 4.77
C PHE A 53 0.84 -9.72 3.99
N PHE A 54 1.27 -10.61 3.09
CA PHE A 54 2.43 -10.36 2.24
C PHE A 54 2.21 -9.14 1.34
N SER A 55 1.05 -9.04 0.68
CA SER A 55 0.74 -7.90 -0.19
C SER A 55 0.60 -6.59 0.59
N ILE A 56 -0.01 -6.61 1.78
CA ILE A 56 -0.10 -5.44 2.68
C ILE A 56 1.30 -5.02 3.10
N PHE A 57 2.14 -5.96 3.51
CA PHE A 57 3.51 -5.67 3.95
C PHE A 57 4.37 -5.13 2.81
N ALA A 58 4.30 -5.72 1.62
CA ALA A 58 4.98 -5.23 0.42
C ALA A 58 4.51 -3.81 0.05
N THR A 59 3.21 -3.55 0.10
CA THR A 59 2.64 -2.22 -0.18
C THR A 59 3.09 -1.19 0.86
N TYR A 60 3.17 -1.58 2.13
CA TYR A 60 3.69 -0.73 3.20
C TYR A 60 5.18 -0.40 2.99
N LEU A 61 6.00 -1.38 2.62
CA LEU A 61 7.41 -1.15 2.29
C LEU A 61 7.55 -0.19 1.10
N LEU A 62 6.75 -0.36 0.05
CA LEU A 62 6.74 0.56 -1.09
C LEU A 62 6.35 1.98 -0.67
N LEU A 63 5.28 2.13 0.11
CA LEU A 63 4.89 3.42 0.67
C LEU A 63 6.02 4.04 1.48
N PHE A 64 6.72 3.25 2.30
CA PHE A 64 7.85 3.69 3.10
C PHE A 64 9.01 4.21 2.23
N PHE A 65 9.47 3.41 1.26
CA PHE A 65 10.58 3.76 0.37
C PHE A 65 10.25 4.95 -0.52
N MET A 66 9.07 4.96 -1.15
CA MET A 66 8.65 6.04 -2.04
C MET A 66 8.52 7.36 -1.27
N THR A 67 7.95 7.34 -0.07
CA THR A 67 7.81 8.57 0.75
C THR A 67 9.16 9.06 1.28
N ALA A 68 10.10 8.15 1.56
CA ALA A 68 11.47 8.52 1.93
C ALA A 68 12.22 9.14 0.75
N LEU A 69 12.13 8.53 -0.43
CA LEU A 69 12.73 9.03 -1.66
C LEU A 69 12.15 10.39 -2.06
N ALA A 70 10.82 10.53 -2.06
CA ALA A 70 10.17 11.80 -2.35
C ALA A 70 10.61 12.91 -1.39
N ARG A 71 10.74 12.62 -0.09
CA ARG A 71 11.28 13.58 0.88
C ARG A 71 12.72 13.98 0.59
N TYR A 72 13.56 13.01 0.23
CA TYR A 72 14.95 13.26 -0.11
C TYR A 72 15.05 14.17 -1.34
N VAL A 73 14.30 13.86 -2.40
CA VAL A 73 14.23 14.69 -3.61
C VAL A 73 13.71 16.09 -3.28
N PHE A 74 12.66 16.21 -2.47
CA PHE A 74 12.11 17.51 -2.06
C PHE A 74 13.11 18.32 -1.24
N SER A 75 13.86 17.67 -0.34
CA SER A 75 14.93 18.29 0.44
C SER A 75 16.07 18.81 -0.45
N LEU A 76 16.44 18.05 -1.49
CA LEU A 76 17.45 18.46 -2.46
C LEU A 76 17.00 19.67 -3.28
N ILE A 77 15.78 19.64 -3.83
CA ILE A 77 15.24 20.73 -4.67
C ILE A 77 15.13 22.04 -3.89
N LEU A 78 14.63 21.98 -2.66
CA LEU A 78 14.46 23.17 -1.82
C LEU A 78 15.74 23.61 -1.09
N GLY A 79 16.81 22.80 -1.13
CA GLY A 79 18.02 23.04 -0.34
C GLY A 79 17.76 23.09 1.19
N LYS A 80 16.65 22.49 1.66
CA LYS A 80 16.21 22.56 3.06
C LYS A 80 16.26 21.18 3.69
N ASN A 81 17.03 21.03 4.77
CA ASN A 81 17.14 19.78 5.53
C ASN A 81 15.85 19.34 6.24
N LYS A 82 14.88 20.25 6.43
CA LYS A 82 13.61 19.96 7.11
C LYS A 82 12.44 20.16 6.16
N VAL A 83 11.82 19.05 5.77
CA VAL A 83 10.54 19.05 5.04
C VAL A 83 9.41 19.33 6.03
N GLY A 84 8.66 20.40 5.80
CA GLY A 84 7.53 20.79 6.65
C GLY A 84 6.41 19.75 6.69
N LEU A 85 5.58 19.81 7.72
CA LEU A 85 4.48 18.86 7.95
C LEU A 85 3.50 18.81 6.77
N MET A 86 3.15 19.97 6.18
CA MET A 86 2.25 20.05 5.03
C MET A 86 2.80 19.32 3.80
N ALA A 87 4.11 19.44 3.54
CA ALA A 87 4.76 18.72 2.44
C ALA A 87 4.78 17.20 2.70
N ASN A 88 4.99 16.77 3.95
CA ASN A 88 4.91 15.34 4.29
C ASN A 88 3.49 14.79 4.09
N ILE A 89 2.44 15.54 4.45
CA ILE A 89 1.05 15.17 4.17
C ILE A 89 0.85 15.00 2.67
N LEU A 90 1.25 15.99 1.88
CA LEU A 90 1.04 15.99 0.44
C LEU A 90 1.79 14.85 -0.25
N ILE A 91 3.04 14.57 0.15
CA ILE A 91 3.84 13.44 -0.33
C ILE A 91 3.13 12.11 -0.03
N VAL A 92 2.66 11.90 1.20
CA VAL A 92 1.99 10.66 1.58
C VAL A 92 0.69 10.50 0.79
N ILE A 93 -0.14 11.53 0.67
CA ILE A 93 -1.39 11.47 -0.12
C ILE A 93 -1.08 11.12 -1.58
N LEU A 94 -0.12 11.79 -2.20
CA LEU A 94 0.22 11.60 -3.61
C LEU A 94 0.73 10.18 -3.89
N ILE A 95 1.57 9.63 -3.01
CA ILE A 95 2.07 8.25 -3.15
C ILE A 95 0.99 7.22 -2.85
N THR A 96 0.12 7.49 -1.86
CA THR A 96 -1.01 6.61 -1.56
C THR A 96 -1.95 6.52 -2.75
N LEU A 97 -2.24 7.66 -3.39
CA LEU A 97 -3.05 7.74 -4.59
C LEU A 97 -2.37 7.02 -5.76
N LEU A 98 -1.05 7.19 -5.93
CA LEU A 98 -0.27 6.44 -6.92
C LEU A 98 -0.39 4.93 -6.70
N LEU A 99 -0.25 4.44 -5.46
CA LEU A 99 -0.36 3.02 -5.12
C LEU A 99 -1.78 2.50 -5.35
N HIS A 100 -2.81 3.30 -5.05
CA HIS A 100 -4.21 2.98 -5.32
C HIS A 100 -4.48 2.80 -6.82
N PHE A 101 -3.91 3.66 -7.67
CA PHE A 101 -4.07 3.53 -9.13
C PHE A 101 -3.20 2.41 -9.73
N LEU A 102 -1.98 2.25 -9.24
CA LEU A 102 -1.03 1.28 -9.79
C LEU A 102 -1.49 -0.15 -9.55
N LYS A 103 -2.11 -0.43 -8.39
CA LYS A 103 -2.54 -1.78 -7.95
C LYS A 103 -1.51 -2.83 -8.39
N LEU A 104 -0.29 -2.78 -7.85
CA LEU A 104 0.90 -3.53 -8.34
C LEU A 104 0.65 -5.00 -8.74
N PHE A 105 -0.32 -5.67 -8.13
CA PHE A 105 -0.66 -7.08 -8.40
C PHE A 105 -1.89 -7.29 -9.30
N LEU A 106 -2.50 -6.25 -9.86
CA LEU A 106 -3.63 -6.37 -10.78
C LEU A 106 -3.24 -7.06 -12.09
N LEU A 107 -1.94 -7.05 -12.44
CA LEU A 107 -1.41 -7.74 -13.61
C LEU A 107 -1.20 -9.25 -13.38
N VAL A 108 -1.29 -9.75 -12.14
CA VAL A 108 -1.08 -11.16 -11.78
C VAL A 108 -2.42 -11.90 -11.55
N THR A 109 -3.55 -11.20 -11.63
CA THR A 109 -4.89 -11.79 -11.51
C THR A 109 -5.52 -12.16 -12.83
#